data_AF-A0A3D2PR65-F1
#
_entry.id   AF-A0A3D2PR65-F1
#
_cell.length_a   1.000
_cell.length_b   1.000
_cell.length_c   1.000
_cell.angle_alpha   90.00
_cell.angle_beta   90.00
_cell.angle_gamma   90.00
#
_symmetry.space_group_name_H-M   'P 1'
#
loop_
_entity.id
_entity.type
_entity.pdbx_description
1 polymer ?
#
loop_
_entity_poly.entity_id
_entity_poly.type
_entity_poly.pdbx_seq_one_letter_code
_entity_poly.pdbx_strand_id
1 'polypeptide(L)'
;MHLLKNKLAVFFPGIGYHCDKPLLYYSRKLAAEAGYETALTLDYSLAGSDITGNIRGDREKMHQAFSYLYEQAVKQLSTVNWSDYDEIIFISKSIGTVIASAFAMKENISCRQILYTPLQKTYDFHPQNAIAF
;
A
#
# COMPACT_ATOMS: atom_id res chain seq x y z
N MET A 1 -12.91 -10.58 -29.83
CA MET A 1 -13.21 -10.94 -28.43
C MET A 1 -12.14 -10.27 -27.58
N HIS A 2 -12.46 -9.16 -26.90
CA HIS A 2 -11.51 -8.56 -25.95
C HIS A 2 -11.60 -9.42 -24.69
N LEU A 3 -10.58 -10.23 -24.40
CA LEU A 3 -10.51 -10.92 -23.10
C LEU A 3 -10.52 -9.83 -22.03
N LEU A 4 -11.47 -9.92 -21.08
CA LEU A 4 -11.50 -9.03 -19.92
C LEU A 4 -10.19 -9.22 -19.17
N LYS A 5 -9.38 -8.17 -19.07
CA LYS A 5 -8.14 -8.19 -18.29
C LYS A 5 -8.48 -8.32 -16.81
N ASN A 6 -7.85 -9.26 -16.12
CA ASN A 6 -8.01 -9.38 -14.67
C ASN A 6 -7.11 -8.35 -13.98
N LYS A 7 -7.71 -7.39 -13.27
CA LYS A 7 -6.99 -6.26 -12.69
C LYS A 7 -7.21 -6.17 -11.17
N LEU A 8 -6.11 -6.00 -10.44
CA LEU A 8 -6.09 -5.92 -8.98
C LEU A 8 -5.64 -4.53 -8.49
N ALA A 9 -6.42 -3.93 -7.59
CA ALA A 9 -6.02 -2.76 -6.82
C ALA A 9 -5.78 -3.13 -5.35
N VAL A 10 -4.61 -2.78 -4.80
CA VAL A 10 -4.27 -3.00 -3.40
C VAL A 10 -4.06 -1.66 -2.69
N PHE A 11 -4.74 -1.47 -1.55
CA PHE A 11 -4.75 -0.21 -0.82
C PHE A 11 -3.94 -0.32 0.48
N PHE A 12 -2.93 0.53 0.61
CA PHE A 12 -2.03 0.58 1.76
C PHE A 12 -2.31 1.85 2.59
N PRO A 13 -3.04 1.74 3.72
CA PRO A 13 -3.40 2.89 4.55
C PRO A 13 -2.20 3.52 5.28
N GLY A 14 -2.42 4.71 5.84
CA GLY A 14 -1.49 5.33 6.78
C GLY A 14 -1.87 5.03 8.24
N ILE A 15 -0.97 5.31 9.19
CA ILE A 15 -1.31 5.22 10.63
C ILE A 15 -2.50 6.14 10.93
N GLY A 16 -3.54 5.58 11.55
CA GLY A 16 -4.78 6.30 11.88
C GLY A 16 -5.63 6.71 10.67
N TYR A 17 -5.29 6.27 9.45
CA TYR A 17 -5.98 6.64 8.21
C TYR A 17 -6.40 5.39 7.43
N HIS A 18 -7.59 4.89 7.72
CA HIS A 18 -8.11 3.64 7.19
C HIS A 18 -8.52 3.79 5.71
N CYS A 19 -8.70 2.68 5.00
CA CYS A 19 -9.05 2.69 3.57
C CYS A 19 -10.46 3.24 3.26
N ASP A 20 -11.31 3.41 4.27
CA ASP A 20 -12.64 4.02 4.17
C ASP A 20 -12.62 5.56 4.23
N LYS A 21 -11.46 6.16 4.53
CA LYS A 21 -11.30 7.61 4.58
C LYS A 21 -11.26 8.21 3.16
N PRO A 22 -11.73 9.46 2.97
CA PRO A 22 -12.05 10.00 1.65
C PRO A 22 -11.00 9.78 0.55
N LEU A 23 -9.71 10.01 0.85
CA LEU A 23 -8.66 9.89 -0.16
C LEU A 23 -8.56 8.48 -0.74
N LEU A 24 -8.55 7.46 0.12
CA LEU A 24 -8.45 6.06 -0.32
C LEU A 24 -9.81 5.51 -0.75
N TYR A 25 -10.90 5.95 -0.12
CA TYR A 25 -12.26 5.60 -0.49
C TYR A 25 -12.56 6.00 -1.94
N TYR A 26 -12.31 7.25 -2.31
CA TYR A 26 -12.56 7.73 -3.67
C TYR A 26 -11.52 7.20 -4.66
N SER A 27 -10.27 6.99 -4.24
CA SER A 27 -9.29 6.31 -5.09
C SER A 27 -9.73 4.89 -5.46
N ARG A 28 -10.41 4.18 -4.55
CA ARG A 28 -10.97 2.85 -4.84
C ARG A 28 -12.13 2.91 -5.81
N LYS A 29 -12.98 3.95 -5.74
CA LYS A 29 -14.04 4.18 -6.73
C LYS A 29 -13.47 4.45 -8.12
N LEU A 30 -12.46 5.31 -8.21
CA LEU A 30 -11.76 5.60 -9.47
C LEU A 30 -11.04 4.37 -10.04
N ALA A 31 -10.43 3.54 -9.19
CA ALA A 31 -9.81 2.29 -9.62
C ALA A 31 -10.86 1.34 -10.22
N ALA A 32 -12.02 1.20 -9.58
CA ALA A 32 -13.12 0.39 -10.10
C ALA A 32 -13.63 0.92 -11.45
N GLU A 33 -13.81 2.25 -11.60
CA GLU A 33 -14.18 2.89 -12.87
C GLU A 33 -13.12 2.69 -13.98
N ALA A 34 -11.85 2.54 -13.59
CA ALA A 34 -10.75 2.21 -14.50
C ALA A 34 -10.61 0.71 -14.80
N GLY A 35 -11.54 -0.12 -14.33
CA GLY A 35 -11.60 -1.56 -14.59
C GLY A 35 -10.82 -2.44 -13.60
N TYR A 36 -10.38 -1.90 -12.46
CA TYR A 36 -9.85 -2.71 -11.35
C TYR A 36 -11.00 -3.27 -10.52
N GLU A 37 -11.61 -4.34 -11.01
CA GLU A 37 -12.79 -4.96 -10.40
C GLU A 37 -12.48 -5.66 -9.06
N THR A 38 -11.25 -6.14 -8.88
CA THR A 38 -10.79 -6.73 -7.62
C THR A 38 -10.02 -5.69 -6.80
N ALA A 39 -10.44 -5.48 -5.55
CA ALA A 39 -9.82 -4.53 -4.64
C ALA A 39 -9.51 -5.17 -3.28
N LEU A 40 -8.26 -5.10 -2.84
CA LEU A 40 -7.80 -5.52 -1.51
C LEU A 40 -7.47 -4.29 -0.68
N THR A 41 -8.16 -4.13 0.45
CA THR A 41 -7.86 -3.05 1.40
C THR A 41 -7.16 -3.62 2.60
N LEU A 42 -5.92 -3.19 2.85
CA LEU A 42 -5.20 -3.62 4.03
C LEU A 42 -5.75 -2.92 5.28
N ASP A 43 -5.73 -3.64 6.39
CA ASP A 43 -6.12 -3.17 7.71
C ASP A 43 -5.01 -3.52 8.71
N TYR A 44 -3.93 -2.76 8.67
CA TYR A 44 -2.86 -2.84 9.67
C TYR A 44 -2.92 -1.61 10.58
N SER A 45 -2.53 -1.80 11.84
CA SER A 45 -2.49 -0.71 12.80
C SER A 45 -1.38 -0.92 13.83
N LEU A 46 -1.11 0.12 14.62
CA LEU A 46 -0.17 0.04 15.75
C LEU A 46 -0.85 -0.46 17.03
N ALA A 47 -2.12 -0.88 16.96
CA ALA A 47 -2.81 -1.45 18.11
C ALA A 47 -2.10 -2.73 18.56
N GLY A 48 -1.79 -2.83 19.86
CA GLY A 48 -1.03 -3.95 20.41
C GLY A 48 0.50 -3.84 20.24
N SER A 49 1.00 -2.70 19.74
CA SER A 49 2.44 -2.37 19.81
C SER A 49 2.77 -1.48 21.00
N ASP A 50 4.01 -1.52 21.47
CA ASP A 50 4.53 -0.63 22.52
C ASP A 50 4.90 0.79 21.99
N ILE A 51 4.60 1.07 20.72
CA ILE A 51 4.95 2.34 20.07
C ILE A 51 3.95 3.42 20.52
N THR A 52 4.41 4.31 21.40
CA THR A 52 3.57 5.36 21.99
C THR A 52 4.09 6.77 21.68
N GLY A 53 3.19 7.75 21.82
CA GLY A 53 3.48 9.17 21.60
C GLY A 53 3.58 9.56 20.12
N ASN A 54 4.20 10.72 19.86
CA ASN A 54 4.36 11.20 18.49
C ASN A 54 5.43 10.40 17.75
N ILE A 55 5.05 9.79 16.62
CA ILE A 55 5.94 9.04 15.72
C ILE A 55 6.59 9.98 14.70
N ARG A 56 5.89 11.07 14.34
CA ARG A 56 6.33 11.96 13.25
C ARG A 56 7.64 12.65 13.63
N GLY A 57 8.68 12.43 12.84
CA GLY A 57 10.00 13.02 13.03
C GLY A 57 10.94 12.21 13.92
N ASP A 58 10.43 11.20 14.61
CA ASP A 58 11.23 10.26 15.40
C ASP A 58 11.68 9.09 14.50
N ARG A 59 12.97 9.02 14.21
CA ARG A 59 13.53 8.03 13.27
C ARG A 59 13.41 6.60 13.78
N GLU A 60 13.61 6.37 15.08
CA GLU A 60 13.56 5.04 15.66
C GLU A 60 12.13 4.53 15.70
N LYS A 61 11.19 5.36 16.18
CA LYS A 61 9.77 4.99 16.19
C LYS A 61 9.21 4.80 14.79
N MET A 62 9.61 5.61 13.83
CA MET A 62 9.25 5.43 12.42
C MET A 62 9.74 4.08 11.87
N HIS A 63 10.94 3.66 12.24
CA HIS A 63 11.48 2.37 11.83
C HIS A 63 10.72 1.20 12.48
N GLN A 64 10.47 1.28 13.80
CA GLN A 64 9.68 0.28 14.51
C GLN A 64 8.26 0.17 13.95
N ALA A 65 7.61 1.31 13.70
CA ALA A 65 6.27 1.36 13.10
C ALA A 65 6.27 0.75 11.70
N PHE A 66 7.28 1.04 10.87
CA PHE A 66 7.44 0.40 9.57
C PHE A 66 7.53 -1.12 9.69
N SER A 67 8.44 -1.65 10.52
CA SER A 67 8.64 -3.09 10.66
C SER A 67 7.36 -3.80 11.13
N TYR A 68 6.71 -3.25 12.16
CA TYR A 68 5.48 -3.82 12.73
C TYR A 68 4.31 -3.84 11.73
N LEU A 69 4.13 -2.76 10.95
CA LEU A 69 3.06 -2.68 9.96
C LEU A 69 3.38 -3.49 8.69
N TYR A 70 4.65 -3.59 8.30
CA TYR A 70 5.09 -4.38 7.16
C TYR A 70 4.79 -5.87 7.37
N GLU A 71 5.06 -6.41 8.56
CA GLU A 71 4.73 -7.81 8.90
C GLU A 71 3.23 -8.11 8.77
N GLN A 72 2.38 -7.18 9.22
CA GLN A 72 0.94 -7.30 9.07
C GLN A 72 0.51 -7.27 7.60
N ALA A 73 1.10 -6.39 6.79
CA ALA A 73 0.83 -6.33 5.36
C ALA A 73 1.22 -7.64 4.65
N VAL A 74 2.40 -8.20 4.95
CA VAL A 74 2.84 -9.51 4.43
C VAL A 74 1.84 -10.60 4.81
N LYS A 75 1.40 -10.66 6.06
CA LYS A 75 0.42 -11.65 6.51
C LYS A 75 -0.90 -11.54 5.75
N GLN A 76 -1.42 -10.33 5.57
CA GLN A 76 -2.69 -10.09 4.86
C GLN A 76 -2.58 -10.41 3.36
N LEU A 77 -1.41 -10.27 2.77
CA LEU A 77 -1.16 -10.53 1.34
C LEU A 77 -0.64 -11.95 1.06
N SER A 78 -0.42 -12.77 2.09
CA SER A 78 0.22 -14.10 1.96
C SER A 78 -0.52 -15.10 1.08
N THR A 79 -1.84 -14.94 0.90
CA THR A 79 -2.67 -15.84 0.08
C THR A 79 -2.95 -15.29 -1.32
N VAL A 80 -2.42 -14.10 -1.65
CA VAL A 80 -2.63 -13.48 -2.96
C VAL A 80 -1.75 -14.18 -3.98
N ASN A 81 -2.39 -14.78 -4.99
CA ASN A 81 -1.69 -15.31 -6.14
C ASN A 81 -1.51 -14.21 -7.21
N TRP A 82 -0.36 -13.54 -7.18
CA TRP A 82 -0.10 -12.37 -8.03
C TRP A 82 -0.11 -12.67 -9.53
N SER A 83 0.17 -13.91 -9.93
CA SER A 83 0.16 -14.31 -11.36
C SER A 83 -1.23 -14.38 -11.96
N ASP A 84 -2.30 -14.33 -11.14
CA ASP A 84 -3.68 -14.39 -11.63
C ASP A 84 -4.14 -13.06 -12.24
N TYR A 85 -3.35 -11.98 -12.09
CA TYR A 85 -3.72 -10.64 -12.50
C TYR A 85 -2.80 -10.11 -13.61
N ASP A 86 -3.41 -9.59 -14.68
CA ASP A 86 -2.72 -8.96 -15.81
C ASP A 86 -2.15 -7.59 -15.44
N GLU A 87 -2.85 -6.85 -14.57
CA GLU A 87 -2.44 -5.53 -14.11
C GLU A 87 -2.67 -5.38 -12.61
N ILE A 88 -1.62 -4.97 -11.89
CA ILE A 88 -1.67 -4.70 -10.45
C ILE A 88 -1.38 -3.22 -10.23
N ILE A 89 -2.19 -2.57 -9.38
CA ILE A 89 -1.93 -1.20 -8.90
C ILE A 89 -1.90 -1.16 -7.37
N PHE A 90 -0.85 -0.59 -6.82
CA PHE A 90 -0.77 -0.26 -5.40
C PHE A 90 -1.13 1.22 -5.20
N ILE A 91 -2.08 1.50 -4.32
CA ILE A 91 -2.55 2.84 -3.99
C ILE A 91 -2.33 3.05 -2.50
N SER A 92 -1.53 4.05 -2.14
CA SER A 92 -0.95 4.10 -0.80
C SER A 92 -0.89 5.52 -0.24
N LYS A 93 -0.89 5.64 1.10
CA LYS A 93 -0.86 6.94 1.78
C LYS A 93 0.15 7.00 2.92
N SER A 94 0.97 8.05 2.95
CA SER A 94 1.95 8.33 4.02
C SER A 94 2.84 7.10 4.30
N ILE A 95 2.91 6.57 5.52
CA ILE A 95 3.71 5.36 5.80
C ILE A 95 3.28 4.13 4.98
N GLY A 96 2.03 4.06 4.54
CA GLY A 96 1.58 3.03 3.60
C GLY A 96 2.33 3.08 2.26
N THR A 97 2.84 4.23 1.85
CA THR A 97 3.68 4.34 0.64
C THR A 97 5.02 3.63 0.83
N VAL A 98 5.61 3.76 2.03
CA VAL A 98 6.86 3.06 2.39
C VAL A 98 6.62 1.55 2.38
N ILE A 99 5.51 1.09 2.96
CA ILE A 99 5.14 -0.33 3.00
C ILE A 99 4.87 -0.87 1.59
N ALA A 100 4.07 -0.16 0.78
CA ALA A 100 3.73 -0.57 -0.58
C ALA A 100 4.98 -0.71 -1.46
N SER A 101 5.86 0.30 -1.47
CA SER A 101 7.08 0.27 -2.27
C SER A 101 8.08 -0.77 -1.77
N ALA A 102 8.21 -0.93 -0.44
CA ALA A 102 9.03 -1.99 0.13
C ALA A 102 8.51 -3.39 -0.24
N PHE A 103 7.19 -3.60 -0.19
CA PHE A 103 6.57 -4.89 -0.52
C PHE A 103 6.76 -5.20 -2.00
N ALA A 104 6.48 -4.24 -2.89
CA ALA A 104 6.69 -4.41 -4.32
C ALA A 104 8.14 -4.77 -4.66
N MET A 105 9.11 -4.10 -4.04
CA MET A 105 10.53 -4.35 -4.26
C MET A 105 10.96 -5.72 -3.71
N LYS A 106 10.61 -6.04 -2.45
CA LYS A 106 11.07 -7.25 -1.76
C LYS A 106 10.44 -8.53 -2.29
N GLU A 107 9.15 -8.47 -2.61
CA GLU A 107 8.40 -9.62 -3.15
C GLU A 107 8.43 -9.65 -4.69
N ASN A 108 9.19 -8.75 -5.33
CA ASN A 108 9.34 -8.64 -6.78
C ASN A 108 8.01 -8.55 -7.55
N ILE A 109 7.09 -7.73 -7.03
CA ILE A 109 5.77 -7.52 -7.63
C ILE A 109 5.85 -6.44 -8.71
N SER A 110 5.57 -6.82 -9.95
CA SER A 110 5.41 -5.86 -11.05
C SER A 110 4.05 -5.16 -10.95
N CYS A 111 4.04 -3.95 -10.40
CA CYS A 111 2.83 -3.14 -10.24
C CYS A 111 3.04 -1.68 -10.64
N ARG A 112 1.94 -0.97 -10.93
CA ARG A 112 1.88 0.49 -10.94
C ARG A 112 1.70 1.01 -9.51
N GLN A 113 2.18 2.20 -9.20
CA GLN A 113 2.06 2.78 -7.86
C GLN A 113 1.50 4.20 -7.88
N ILE A 114 0.48 4.45 -7.05
CA ILE A 114 0.00 5.78 -6.71
C ILE A 114 0.38 6.05 -5.25
N LEU A 115 1.22 7.05 -5.04
CA LEU A 115 1.83 7.36 -3.76
C LEU A 115 1.30 8.71 -3.25
N TYR A 116 0.35 8.70 -2.32
CA TYR A 116 -0.17 9.93 -1.72
C TYR A 116 0.64 10.35 -0.50
N THR A 117 1.12 11.59 -0.49
CA THR A 117 1.94 12.17 0.59
C THR A 117 3.12 11.25 0.96
N PRO A 118 3.95 10.81 -0.01
CA PRO A 118 5.00 9.86 0.25
C PRO A 118 5.99 10.39 1.29
N LEU A 119 6.49 9.49 2.13
CA LEU A 119 7.56 9.81 3.07
C LEU A 119 8.90 9.70 2.34
N GLN A 120 9.93 10.40 2.80
CA GLN A 120 11.27 10.31 2.20
C GLN A 120 11.75 8.85 2.06
N LYS A 121 11.49 8.03 3.09
CA LYS A 121 11.83 6.59 3.11
C LYS A 121 11.17 5.76 2.01
N THR A 122 10.10 6.23 1.38
CA THR A 122 9.45 5.54 0.27
C THR A 122 10.41 5.38 -0.91
N TYR A 123 11.25 6.37 -1.14
CA TYR A 123 12.19 6.39 -2.26
C TYR A 123 13.43 5.50 -2.04
N ASP A 124 13.71 5.11 -0.80
CA ASP A 124 14.76 4.12 -0.47
C ASP A 124 14.47 2.75 -1.11
N PHE A 125 13.20 2.50 -1.48
CA PHE A 125 12.75 1.26 -2.13
C PHE A 125 12.59 1.38 -3.65
N HIS A 126 13.12 2.45 -4.25
CA HIS A 126 13.15 2.67 -5.71
C HIS A 126 11.82 2.34 -6.43
N PRO A 127 10.68 2.97 -6.04
CA PRO A 127 9.38 2.62 -6.59
C PRO A 127 9.35 2.76 -8.11
N GLN A 128 8.99 1.67 -8.79
CA GLN A 128 8.85 1.60 -10.24
C GLN A 128 7.43 1.92 -10.67
N ASN A 129 7.27 2.48 -11.88
CA ASN A 129 5.97 2.82 -12.48
C ASN A 129 5.06 3.63 -11.53
N ALA A 130 5.66 4.60 -10.85
CA ALA A 130 5.04 5.32 -9.75
C ALA A 130 4.72 6.77 -10.09
N ILE A 131 3.58 7.26 -9.59
CA ILE A 131 3.22 8.68 -9.56
C ILE A 131 3.03 9.08 -8.10
N ALA A 132 3.66 10.18 -7.71
CA ALA A 132 3.62 10.74 -6.36
C ALA A 132 2.83 12.06 -6.32
N PHE A 133 2.03 12.26 -5.26
CA PHE A 133 1.24 13.45 -4.98
C PHE A 133 1.55 14.02 -3.59
#